data_AF-A0A2P6MY09-F1
#
_entry.id   AF-A0A2P6MY09-F1
#
_cell.length_a   1.000
_cell.length_b   1.000
_cell.length_c   1.000
_cell.angle_alpha   90.00
_cell.angle_beta   90.00
_cell.angle_gamma   90.00
#
_symmetry.space_group_name_H-M   'P 1'
#
loop_
_entity.id
_entity.type
_entity.pdbx_description
1 polymer ?
#
loop_
_entity_poly.entity_id
_entity_poly.type
_entity_poly.pdbx_seq_one_letter_code
_entity_poly.pdbx_strand_id
1 'polypeptide(L)'
;KLIKLNPKSLVQLSSYMEIDFTDVRRVERVVLDPTVALADNMNQKIRQICGDYLAEVSVIPKVEYIDRWNDNNVRVSDLCALKKATAKLSGICKDPPKELMDLAAAATRHMVNEFEGSIDSKPFFIPRKTFSITEFKLHQSDQAMIKARLQRYLSICQSAREHLEMDIKTFTSGSTKNQITDWWLTLIREEVDSFLRRIDFCHDAVPTNYIEKQPEDMARVRNNLSLVEQIMNSFNAMQLQRRQRGYTLDTSLVDHSDKDNIASGVKMLIKELRDRIYPVLDGYVGSCKCILYDHVNVDECEHLSMEKITELIELTAKEMKKKDEKDSAQRWTRYEPQYNKMMKLISDVRYIERMKLLEENPEKVHEKDIVPITGLIMSRFARFENELQTVIEVWGRNTTPTEAQPNQTLPQNPVSTQLP
;
A
#
# COMPACT_ATOMS: atom_id res chain seq x y z
N LYS A 1 -63.92 33.82 -9.73
CA LYS A 1 -63.46 35.05 -9.03
C LYS A 1 -62.12 34.75 -8.37
N LEU A 2 -61.00 35.12 -9.01
CA LEU A 2 -59.68 35.05 -8.38
C LEU A 2 -59.61 36.14 -7.31
N ILE A 3 -59.57 35.75 -6.04
CA ILE A 3 -59.34 36.69 -4.95
C ILE A 3 -57.89 37.16 -5.09
N LYS A 4 -57.68 38.43 -5.42
CA LYS A 4 -56.36 39.09 -5.29
C LYS A 4 -56.09 39.27 -3.80
N LEU A 5 -55.60 38.23 -3.14
CA LEU A 5 -55.00 38.36 -1.82
C LEU A 5 -53.67 39.10 -1.99
N ASN A 6 -53.50 40.21 -1.29
CA ASN A 6 -52.21 40.87 -1.19
C ASN A 6 -51.32 39.99 -0.29
N PRO A 7 -50.23 39.38 -0.77
CA PRO A 7 -49.40 38.50 0.05
C PRO A 7 -48.89 39.21 1.31
N LYS A 8 -48.69 40.54 1.23
CA LYS A 8 -48.27 41.41 2.33
C LYS A 8 -49.25 41.45 3.50
N SER A 9 -50.53 41.09 3.31
CA SER A 9 -51.53 41.10 4.38
C SER A 9 -51.64 39.77 5.15
N LEU A 10 -50.95 38.71 4.71
CA LEU A 10 -51.09 37.37 5.31
C LEU A 10 -49.85 36.94 6.11
N VAL A 11 -48.65 37.35 5.71
CA VAL A 11 -47.39 37.01 6.40
C VAL A 11 -46.42 38.18 6.26
N GLN A 12 -45.78 38.61 7.35
CA GLN A 12 -44.64 39.53 7.27
C GLN A 12 -43.46 38.77 6.66
N LEU A 13 -43.23 38.99 5.37
CA LEU A 13 -42.06 38.48 4.67
C LEU A 13 -40.84 39.33 5.03
N SER A 14 -39.69 38.69 5.22
CA SER A 14 -38.43 39.44 5.33
C SER A 14 -38.16 40.17 4.01
N SER A 15 -37.41 41.27 4.06
CA SER A 15 -36.99 42.01 2.86
C SER A 15 -36.22 41.12 1.87
N TYR A 16 -35.53 40.08 2.36
CA TYR A 16 -34.84 39.09 1.54
C TYR A 16 -35.82 38.16 0.82
N MET A 17 -36.87 37.69 1.52
CA MET A 17 -37.93 36.89 0.91
C MET A 17 -38.70 37.69 -0.14
N GLU A 18 -38.97 38.99 0.09
CA GLU A 18 -39.64 39.84 -0.91
C GLU A 18 -38.89 39.86 -2.24
N ILE A 19 -37.54 39.87 -2.22
CA ILE A 19 -36.70 39.78 -3.42
C ILE A 19 -36.88 38.40 -4.09
N ASP A 20 -36.93 37.32 -3.33
CA ASP A 20 -37.11 35.97 -3.88
C ASP A 20 -38.54 35.76 -4.44
N PHE A 21 -39.55 36.49 -3.95
CA PHE A 21 -40.91 36.48 -4.50
C PHE A 21 -41.10 37.31 -5.77
N THR A 22 -40.10 38.06 -6.23
CA THR A 22 -40.17 38.81 -7.50
C THR A 22 -39.90 37.96 -8.74
N ASP A 23 -39.27 36.79 -8.59
CA ASP A 23 -38.89 35.89 -9.68
C ASP A 23 -39.36 34.47 -9.36
N VAL A 24 -40.15 33.88 -10.26
CA VAL A 24 -40.66 32.50 -10.12
C VAL A 24 -39.53 31.51 -9.83
N ARG A 25 -38.35 31.69 -10.42
CA ARG A 25 -37.18 30.81 -10.21
C ARG A 25 -36.57 30.96 -8.81
N ARG A 26 -36.81 32.07 -8.13
CA ARG A 26 -36.33 32.31 -6.76
C ARG A 26 -37.35 31.87 -5.73
N VAL A 27 -38.64 32.04 -6.01
CA VAL A 27 -39.74 31.45 -5.22
C VAL A 27 -39.53 29.95 -5.04
N GLU A 28 -39.04 29.27 -6.07
CA GLU A 28 -38.69 27.84 -6.03
C GLU A 28 -37.66 27.46 -4.96
N ARG A 29 -36.77 28.38 -4.57
CA ARG A 29 -35.79 28.13 -3.51
C ARG A 29 -36.37 28.29 -2.11
N VAL A 30 -37.48 29.02 -2.01
CA VAL A 30 -38.14 29.35 -0.73
C VAL A 30 -39.29 28.38 -0.43
N VAL A 31 -39.82 27.70 -1.46
CA VAL A 31 -40.87 26.68 -1.33
C VAL A 31 -40.22 25.30 -1.22
N LEU A 32 -40.47 24.60 -0.11
CA LEU A 32 -40.07 23.20 0.05
C LEU A 32 -40.85 22.36 -0.97
N ASP A 33 -40.16 21.83 -1.98
CA ASP A 33 -40.74 20.92 -2.95
C ASP A 33 -40.49 19.45 -2.52
N PRO A 34 -41.51 18.74 -2.00
CA PRO A 34 -41.38 17.37 -1.52
C PRO A 34 -41.11 16.39 -2.66
N THR A 35 -41.33 16.79 -3.93
CA THR A 35 -41.00 15.96 -5.08
C THR A 35 -39.50 15.78 -5.25
N VAL A 36 -38.68 16.71 -4.74
CA VAL A 36 -37.21 16.57 -4.69
C VAL A 36 -36.83 15.42 -3.75
N ALA A 37 -37.41 15.38 -2.54
CA ALA A 37 -37.17 14.28 -1.60
C ALA A 37 -37.66 12.94 -2.14
N LEU A 38 -38.80 12.92 -2.85
CA LEU A 38 -39.26 11.72 -3.56
C LEU A 38 -38.25 11.28 -4.63
N ALA A 39 -37.76 12.20 -5.46
CA ALA A 39 -36.79 11.92 -6.52
C ALA A 39 -35.47 11.36 -5.94
N ASP A 40 -35.00 11.92 -4.83
CA ASP A 40 -33.80 11.44 -4.12
C ASP A 40 -34.02 10.03 -3.58
N ASN A 41 -35.16 9.77 -2.94
CA ASN A 41 -35.51 8.44 -2.44
C ASN A 41 -35.64 7.43 -3.59
N MET A 42 -36.27 7.82 -4.71
CA MET A 42 -36.38 6.98 -5.91
C MET A 42 -34.99 6.67 -6.50
N ASN A 43 -34.12 7.67 -6.61
CA ASN A 43 -32.74 7.50 -7.05
C ASN A 43 -31.95 6.54 -6.15
N GLN A 44 -32.12 6.65 -4.82
CA GLN A 44 -31.52 5.74 -3.86
C GLN A 44 -32.07 4.32 -4.02
N LYS A 45 -33.37 4.19 -4.21
CA LYS A 45 -34.01 2.88 -4.39
C LYS A 45 -33.57 2.20 -5.69
N ILE A 46 -33.49 2.95 -6.80
CA ILE A 46 -32.97 2.46 -8.08
C ILE A 46 -31.49 2.09 -7.96
N ARG A 47 -30.68 2.88 -7.25
CA ARG A 47 -29.27 2.53 -6.97
C ARG A 47 -29.18 1.18 -6.26
N GLN A 48 -30.01 0.97 -5.23
CA GLN A 48 -30.09 -0.28 -4.49
C GLN A 48 -30.50 -1.44 -5.41
N ILE A 49 -31.62 -1.32 -6.13
CA ILE A 49 -32.13 -2.37 -7.05
C ILE A 49 -31.08 -2.74 -8.10
N CYS A 50 -30.44 -1.76 -8.74
CA CYS A 50 -29.38 -2.03 -9.71
C CYS A 50 -28.17 -2.71 -9.04
N GLY A 51 -27.77 -2.28 -7.84
CA GLY A 51 -26.67 -2.88 -7.10
C GLY A 51 -26.95 -4.35 -6.76
N ASP A 52 -28.11 -4.61 -6.17
CA ASP A 52 -28.54 -5.94 -5.74
C ASP A 52 -28.64 -6.89 -6.94
N TYR A 53 -29.27 -6.44 -8.03
CA TYR A 53 -29.38 -7.21 -9.27
C TYR A 53 -27.99 -7.57 -9.84
N LEU A 54 -27.07 -6.60 -9.93
CA LEU A 54 -25.73 -6.85 -10.48
C LEU A 54 -24.89 -7.79 -9.60
N ALA A 55 -25.10 -7.77 -8.28
CA ALA A 55 -24.47 -8.73 -7.38
C ALA A 55 -25.07 -10.13 -7.56
N GLU A 56 -26.40 -10.24 -7.68
CA GLU A 56 -27.11 -11.51 -7.89
C GLU A 56 -26.66 -12.20 -9.19
N VAL A 57 -26.57 -11.46 -10.30
CA VAL A 57 -26.10 -12.02 -11.60
C VAL A 57 -24.57 -12.15 -11.70
N SER A 58 -23.85 -11.98 -10.58
CA SER A 58 -22.39 -12.11 -10.49
C SER A 58 -21.66 -11.24 -11.52
N VAL A 59 -22.16 -10.03 -11.76
CA VAL A 59 -21.49 -9.02 -12.58
C VAL A 59 -20.44 -8.29 -11.74
N ILE A 60 -20.81 -7.95 -10.51
CA ILE A 60 -19.92 -7.45 -9.48
C ILE A 60 -19.94 -8.41 -8.29
N PRO A 61 -18.83 -8.58 -7.54
CA PRO A 61 -18.82 -9.46 -6.37
C PRO A 61 -19.81 -9.01 -5.30
N LYS A 62 -19.81 -7.69 -5.01
CA LYS A 62 -20.74 -7.02 -4.09
C LYS A 62 -20.87 -5.55 -4.45
N VAL A 63 -21.93 -4.89 -3.97
CA VAL A 63 -22.19 -3.46 -4.25
C VAL A 63 -21.09 -2.56 -3.70
N GLU A 64 -20.46 -2.92 -2.58
CA GLU A 64 -19.39 -2.14 -1.95
C GLU A 64 -18.14 -2.01 -2.84
N TYR A 65 -17.97 -2.89 -3.82
CA TYR A 65 -16.89 -2.75 -4.81
C TYR A 65 -17.07 -1.50 -5.67
N ILE A 66 -18.31 -1.19 -6.08
CA ILE A 66 -18.58 0.01 -6.88
C ILE A 66 -18.26 1.27 -6.09
N ASP A 67 -18.64 1.31 -4.81
CA ASP A 67 -18.38 2.45 -3.94
C ASP A 67 -16.87 2.63 -3.73
N ARG A 68 -16.16 1.54 -3.45
CA ARG A 68 -14.70 1.54 -3.30
C ARG A 68 -13.98 1.97 -4.59
N TRP A 69 -14.44 1.52 -5.76
CA TRP A 69 -13.88 1.92 -7.06
C TRP A 69 -14.20 3.37 -7.39
N ASN A 70 -15.38 3.86 -7.04
CA ASN A 70 -15.76 5.27 -7.19
C ASN A 70 -14.89 6.19 -6.33
N ASP A 71 -14.44 5.72 -5.17
CA ASP A 71 -13.53 6.44 -4.26
C ASP A 71 -12.05 6.29 -4.63
N ASN A 72 -11.74 5.75 -5.82
CA ASN A 72 -10.38 5.46 -6.31
C ASN A 72 -9.56 4.52 -5.41
N ASN A 73 -10.20 3.74 -4.53
CA ASN A 73 -9.54 2.75 -3.69
C ASN A 73 -9.48 1.39 -4.39
N VAL A 74 -8.99 1.38 -5.63
CA VAL A 74 -8.85 0.19 -6.46
C VAL A 74 -7.51 -0.49 -6.21
N ARG A 75 -7.49 -1.83 -6.13
CA ARG A 75 -6.26 -2.61 -5.95
C ARG A 75 -5.99 -3.47 -7.17
N VAL A 76 -4.72 -3.80 -7.42
CA VAL A 76 -4.33 -4.69 -8.53
C VAL A 76 -5.02 -6.06 -8.43
N SER A 77 -5.35 -6.51 -7.22
CA SER A 77 -6.16 -7.72 -6.99
C SER A 77 -7.58 -7.64 -7.55
N ASP A 78 -8.12 -6.44 -7.78
CA ASP A 78 -9.45 -6.24 -8.34
C ASP A 78 -9.48 -6.36 -9.87
N LEU A 79 -8.32 -6.45 -10.54
CA LEU A 79 -8.20 -6.37 -12.00
C LEU A 79 -9.08 -7.38 -12.74
N CYS A 80 -9.07 -8.64 -12.32
CA CYS A 80 -9.89 -9.70 -12.92
C CYS A 80 -11.39 -9.41 -12.76
N ALA A 81 -11.83 -9.11 -11.53
CA ALA A 81 -13.22 -8.79 -11.24
C ALA A 81 -13.68 -7.55 -12.03
N LEU A 82 -12.83 -6.53 -12.13
CA LEU A 82 -13.13 -5.28 -12.83
C LEU A 82 -13.25 -5.48 -14.35
N LYS A 83 -12.38 -6.29 -14.96
CA LYS A 83 -12.49 -6.64 -16.40
C LYS A 83 -13.79 -7.38 -16.69
N LYS A 84 -14.13 -8.39 -15.88
CA LYS A 84 -15.38 -9.15 -16.00
C LYS A 84 -16.60 -8.24 -15.82
N ALA A 85 -16.60 -7.40 -14.78
CA ALA A 85 -17.65 -6.44 -14.51
C ALA A 85 -17.83 -5.47 -15.67
N THR A 86 -16.75 -4.88 -16.19
CA THR A 86 -16.78 -3.94 -17.32
C THR A 86 -17.37 -4.59 -18.58
N ALA A 87 -16.93 -5.81 -18.91
CA ALA A 87 -17.41 -6.53 -20.08
C ALA A 87 -18.91 -6.85 -19.99
N LYS A 88 -19.35 -7.40 -18.84
CA LYS A 88 -20.76 -7.72 -18.61
C LYS A 88 -21.65 -6.48 -18.53
N LEU A 89 -21.23 -5.44 -17.78
CA LEU A 89 -21.96 -4.17 -17.67
C LEU A 89 -22.12 -3.48 -19.02
N SER A 90 -21.11 -3.54 -19.90
CA SER A 90 -21.21 -2.99 -21.25
C SER A 90 -22.33 -3.66 -22.06
N GLY A 91 -22.52 -4.98 -21.90
CA GLY A 91 -23.65 -5.70 -22.49
C GLY A 91 -25.00 -5.25 -21.90
N ILE A 92 -25.10 -5.22 -20.56
CA ILE A 92 -26.31 -4.82 -19.83
C ILE A 92 -26.71 -3.37 -20.14
N CYS A 93 -25.75 -2.46 -20.31
CA CYS A 93 -26.05 -1.06 -20.66
C CYS A 93 -26.66 -0.92 -22.05
N LYS A 94 -26.29 -1.79 -23.00
CA LYS A 94 -26.84 -1.77 -24.37
C LYS A 94 -28.27 -2.29 -24.39
N ASP A 95 -28.55 -3.37 -23.67
CA ASP A 95 -29.86 -3.99 -23.57
C ASP A 95 -30.17 -4.39 -22.11
N PRO A 96 -30.74 -3.47 -21.32
CA PRO A 96 -31.03 -3.74 -19.91
C PRO A 96 -32.03 -4.90 -19.74
N PRO A 97 -31.74 -5.88 -18.88
CA PRO A 97 -32.62 -7.02 -18.65
C PRO A 97 -34.03 -6.58 -18.23
N LYS A 98 -35.05 -7.16 -18.87
CA LYS A 98 -36.46 -6.81 -18.61
C LYS A 98 -36.83 -6.95 -17.13
N GLU A 99 -36.33 -7.98 -16.46
CA GLU A 99 -36.54 -8.20 -15.03
C GLU A 99 -36.08 -7.02 -14.16
N LEU A 100 -34.88 -6.51 -14.40
CA LEU A 100 -34.36 -5.31 -13.73
C LEU A 100 -35.27 -4.10 -13.96
N MET A 101 -35.73 -3.93 -15.21
CA MET A 101 -36.61 -2.84 -15.60
C MET A 101 -37.98 -2.93 -14.91
N ASP A 102 -38.55 -4.14 -14.85
CA ASP A 102 -39.85 -4.40 -14.24
C ASP A 102 -39.79 -4.21 -12.71
N LEU A 103 -38.71 -4.68 -12.06
CA LEU A 103 -38.47 -4.49 -10.62
C LEU A 103 -38.37 -3.00 -10.25
N ALA A 104 -37.56 -2.23 -10.99
CA ALA A 104 -37.41 -0.81 -10.76
C ALA A 104 -38.71 -0.03 -11.04
N ALA A 105 -39.41 -0.33 -12.14
CA ALA A 105 -40.69 0.30 -12.46
C ALA A 105 -41.78 -0.02 -11.42
N ALA A 106 -41.78 -1.22 -10.83
CA ALA A 106 -42.68 -1.56 -9.72
C ALA A 106 -42.36 -0.75 -8.46
N ALA A 107 -41.08 -0.62 -8.11
CA ALA A 107 -40.64 0.15 -6.96
C ALA A 107 -40.95 1.65 -7.10
N THR A 108 -40.67 2.26 -8.25
CA THR A 108 -41.02 3.67 -8.52
C THR A 108 -42.52 3.89 -8.37
N ARG A 109 -43.35 3.06 -9.01
CA ARG A 109 -44.81 3.19 -8.93
C ARG A 109 -45.33 3.11 -7.50
N HIS A 110 -44.79 2.20 -6.69
CA HIS A 110 -45.14 2.12 -5.27
C HIS A 110 -44.83 3.42 -4.53
N MET A 111 -43.62 3.96 -4.70
CA MET A 111 -43.18 5.19 -4.03
C MET A 111 -44.00 6.40 -4.46
N VAL A 112 -44.33 6.52 -5.75
CA VAL A 112 -45.18 7.60 -6.26
C VAL A 112 -46.60 7.51 -5.69
N ASN A 113 -47.19 6.31 -5.62
CA ASN A 113 -48.52 6.10 -5.06
C ASN A 113 -48.57 6.40 -3.55
N GLU A 114 -47.57 5.96 -2.79
CA GLU A 114 -47.43 6.25 -1.36
C GLU A 114 -47.30 7.77 -1.13
N PHE A 115 -46.48 8.43 -1.94
CA PHE A 115 -46.30 9.88 -1.90
C PHE A 115 -47.60 10.63 -2.22
N GLU A 116 -48.34 10.22 -3.27
CA GLU A 116 -49.64 10.79 -3.61
C GLU A 116 -50.62 10.70 -2.43
N GLY A 117 -50.71 9.53 -1.79
CA GLY A 117 -51.56 9.32 -0.61
C GLY A 117 -51.17 10.17 0.59
N SER A 118 -49.87 10.49 0.75
CA SER A 118 -49.39 11.33 1.85
C SER A 118 -49.71 12.82 1.68
N ILE A 119 -49.87 13.30 0.43
CA ILE A 119 -50.01 14.74 0.13
C ILE A 119 -51.43 15.27 0.34
N ASP A 120 -52.46 14.44 0.20
CA ASP A 120 -53.86 14.89 0.22
C ASP A 120 -54.33 15.54 1.53
N SER A 121 -53.46 15.59 2.56
CA SER A 121 -53.72 16.25 3.84
C SER A 121 -53.15 17.67 3.99
N LYS A 122 -52.35 18.21 3.05
CA LYS A 122 -51.68 19.52 3.21
C LYS A 122 -51.86 20.46 2.02
N PRO A 123 -52.13 21.77 2.24
CA PRO A 123 -52.22 22.76 1.17
C PRO A 123 -50.85 22.98 0.53
N PHE A 124 -50.63 22.33 -0.61
CA PHE A 124 -49.39 22.39 -1.37
C PHE A 124 -49.40 23.46 -2.46
N PHE A 125 -48.24 23.93 -2.90
CA PHE A 125 -48.12 24.74 -4.12
C PHE A 125 -48.42 23.85 -5.34
N ILE A 126 -49.68 23.88 -5.78
CA ILE A 126 -50.29 23.02 -6.81
C ILE A 126 -49.58 23.02 -8.19
N PRO A 127 -49.05 24.15 -8.72
CA PRO A 127 -48.65 24.23 -10.13
C PRO A 127 -47.59 23.22 -10.59
N ARG A 128 -46.66 22.79 -9.73
CA ARG A 128 -45.63 21.79 -10.08
C ARG A 128 -45.98 20.37 -9.66
N LYS A 129 -46.86 20.19 -8.66
CA LYS A 129 -47.25 18.86 -8.16
C LYS A 129 -47.73 17.97 -9.30
N THR A 130 -48.69 18.46 -10.09
CA THR A 130 -49.28 17.70 -11.20
C THR A 130 -48.27 17.41 -12.30
N PHE A 131 -47.36 18.35 -12.59
CA PHE A 131 -46.34 18.16 -13.62
C PHE A 131 -45.33 17.10 -13.20
N SER A 132 -44.67 17.26 -12.05
CA SER A 132 -43.64 16.33 -11.57
C SER A 132 -44.19 14.93 -11.31
N ILE A 133 -45.40 14.81 -10.76
CA ILE A 133 -46.04 13.50 -10.55
C ILE A 133 -46.40 12.84 -11.89
N THR A 134 -46.91 13.60 -12.85
CA THR A 134 -47.17 13.06 -14.20
C THR A 134 -45.87 12.61 -14.87
N GLU A 135 -44.79 13.37 -14.67
CA GLU A 135 -43.44 13.03 -15.15
C GLU A 135 -42.93 11.72 -14.52
N PHE A 136 -43.10 11.52 -13.21
CA PHE A 136 -42.75 10.26 -12.55
C PHE A 136 -43.62 9.08 -13.00
N LYS A 137 -44.88 9.32 -13.37
CA LYS A 137 -45.79 8.28 -13.87
C LYS A 137 -45.49 7.86 -15.31
N LEU A 138 -44.78 8.69 -16.08
CA LEU A 138 -44.37 8.34 -17.43
C LEU A 138 -43.27 7.28 -17.37
N HIS A 139 -43.56 6.08 -17.88
CA HIS A 139 -42.64 4.92 -17.92
C HIS A 139 -41.25 5.22 -18.51
N GLN A 140 -41.10 6.27 -19.32
CA GLN A 140 -39.82 6.68 -19.88
C GLN A 140 -38.83 7.17 -18.80
N SER A 141 -39.34 7.69 -17.67
CA SER A 141 -38.53 8.18 -16.55
C SER A 141 -37.75 7.03 -15.87
N ASP A 142 -38.43 5.93 -15.55
CA ASP A 142 -37.80 4.75 -14.94
C ASP A 142 -36.68 4.18 -15.80
N GLN A 143 -36.96 4.01 -17.10
CA GLN A 143 -35.98 3.45 -18.02
C GLN A 143 -34.74 4.34 -18.16
N ALA A 144 -34.95 5.66 -18.20
CA ALA A 144 -33.87 6.64 -18.26
C ALA A 144 -33.03 6.61 -16.98
N MET A 145 -33.66 6.55 -15.79
CA MET A 145 -32.96 6.48 -14.51
C MET A 145 -32.09 5.23 -14.37
N ILE A 146 -32.62 4.06 -14.77
CA ILE A 146 -31.87 2.79 -14.74
C ILE A 146 -30.70 2.83 -15.72
N LYS A 147 -30.94 3.25 -16.97
CA LYS A 147 -29.87 3.37 -17.97
C LYS A 147 -28.78 4.33 -17.52
N ALA A 148 -29.16 5.49 -16.97
CA ALA A 148 -28.21 6.45 -16.42
C ALA A 148 -27.41 5.85 -15.25
N ARG A 149 -28.04 5.06 -14.38
CA ARG A 149 -27.36 4.39 -13.26
C ARG A 149 -26.38 3.32 -13.74
N LEU A 150 -26.80 2.45 -14.65
CA LEU A 150 -25.94 1.42 -15.24
C LEU A 150 -24.76 2.05 -15.98
N GLN A 151 -25.01 3.10 -16.75
CA GLN A 151 -23.96 3.86 -17.44
C GLN A 151 -22.97 4.46 -16.44
N ARG A 152 -23.44 5.00 -15.31
CA ARG A 152 -22.57 5.50 -14.24
C ARG A 152 -21.69 4.40 -13.66
N TYR A 153 -22.24 3.21 -13.38
CA TYR A 153 -21.43 2.08 -12.90
C TYR A 153 -20.40 1.62 -13.93
N LEU A 154 -20.78 1.57 -15.22
CA LEU A 154 -19.83 1.28 -16.29
C LEU A 154 -18.70 2.31 -16.35
N SER A 155 -19.02 3.61 -16.24
CA SER A 155 -18.01 4.68 -16.19
C SER A 155 -17.09 4.57 -14.97
N ILE A 156 -17.62 4.21 -13.80
CA ILE A 156 -16.80 3.94 -12.60
C ILE A 156 -15.84 2.78 -12.88
N CYS A 157 -16.32 1.67 -13.44
CA CYS A 157 -15.48 0.52 -13.76
C CYS A 157 -14.38 0.85 -14.78
N GLN A 158 -14.71 1.64 -15.81
CA GLN A 158 -13.75 2.09 -16.81
C GLN A 158 -12.68 3.00 -16.20
N SER A 159 -13.07 3.98 -15.38
CA SER A 159 -12.13 4.88 -14.71
C SER A 159 -11.22 4.13 -13.73
N ALA A 160 -11.77 3.22 -12.92
CA ALA A 160 -10.98 2.37 -12.04
C ALA A 160 -10.00 1.48 -12.81
N ARG A 161 -10.38 1.03 -14.02
CA ARG A 161 -9.50 0.23 -14.87
C ARG A 161 -8.35 1.06 -15.43
N GLU A 162 -8.61 2.29 -15.87
CA GLU A 162 -7.55 3.21 -16.30
C GLU A 162 -6.55 3.47 -15.17
N HIS A 163 -7.03 3.63 -13.93
CA HIS A 163 -6.18 3.74 -12.75
C HIS A 163 -5.30 2.50 -12.56
N LEU A 164 -5.89 1.30 -12.60
CA LEU A 164 -5.11 0.06 -12.52
C LEU A 164 -4.10 -0.09 -13.66
N GLU A 165 -4.43 0.33 -14.87
CA GLU A 165 -3.49 0.30 -15.99
C GLU A 165 -2.28 1.23 -15.75
N MET A 166 -2.46 2.35 -15.03
CA MET A 166 -1.35 3.18 -14.56
C MET A 166 -0.54 2.45 -13.47
N ASP A 167 -1.19 1.84 -12.49
CA ASP A 167 -0.51 1.09 -11.44
C ASP A 167 0.32 -0.06 -12.03
N ILE A 168 -0.25 -0.85 -12.94
CA ILE A 168 0.46 -1.94 -13.63
C ILE A 168 1.70 -1.43 -14.37
N LYS A 169 1.66 -0.23 -14.96
CA LYS A 169 2.86 0.40 -15.56
C LYS A 169 3.93 0.71 -14.50
N THR A 170 3.54 1.15 -13.31
CA THR A 170 4.50 1.39 -12.20
C THR A 170 5.16 0.09 -11.71
N PHE A 171 4.40 -1.00 -11.59
CA PHE A 171 4.92 -2.32 -11.25
C PHE A 171 5.86 -2.85 -12.34
N THR A 172 5.42 -2.85 -13.59
CA THR A 172 6.18 -3.44 -14.72
C THR A 172 7.41 -2.62 -15.11
N SER A 173 7.44 -1.32 -14.82
CA SER A 173 8.67 -0.51 -14.95
C SER A 173 9.68 -0.79 -13.84
N GLY A 174 9.23 -1.31 -12.70
CA GLY A 174 10.03 -1.50 -11.49
C GLY A 174 10.07 -0.27 -10.58
N SER A 175 9.28 0.78 -10.86
CA SER A 175 9.20 1.97 -10.00
C SER A 175 8.72 1.60 -8.60
N THR A 176 7.63 0.82 -8.51
CA THR A 176 7.08 0.35 -7.23
C THR A 176 8.08 -0.51 -6.46
N LYS A 177 8.82 -1.38 -7.16
CA LYS A 177 9.91 -2.17 -6.55
C LYS A 177 10.95 -1.26 -5.93
N ASN A 178 11.43 -0.25 -6.67
CA ASN A 178 12.46 0.66 -6.19
C ASN A 178 11.96 1.45 -4.96
N GLN A 179 10.74 1.98 -5.01
CA GLN A 179 10.14 2.70 -3.88
C GLN A 179 10.04 1.83 -2.62
N ILE A 180 9.51 0.60 -2.75
CA ILE A 180 9.45 -0.34 -1.64
C ILE A 180 10.87 -0.67 -1.18
N THR A 181 11.81 -0.80 -2.12
CA THR A 181 13.21 -1.15 -1.84
C THR A 181 13.95 -0.06 -1.06
N ASP A 182 13.70 1.20 -1.38
CA ASP A 182 14.28 2.33 -0.67
C ASP A 182 13.65 2.48 0.72
N TRP A 183 12.34 2.24 0.82
CA TRP A 183 11.59 2.33 2.07
C TRP A 183 12.10 1.37 3.14
N TRP A 184 12.11 0.05 2.90
CA TRP A 184 12.58 -0.92 3.91
C TRP A 184 14.08 -0.80 4.24
N LEU A 185 14.94 -0.41 3.29
CA LEU A 185 16.37 -0.16 3.57
C LEU A 185 16.59 1.09 4.43
N THR A 186 15.75 2.11 4.26
CA THR A 186 15.71 3.29 5.12
C THR A 186 15.17 2.93 6.49
N LEU A 187 14.09 2.15 6.55
CA LEU A 187 13.52 1.68 7.81
C LEU A 187 14.52 0.85 8.62
N ILE A 188 15.20 -0.12 7.99
CA ILE A 188 16.25 -0.91 8.65
C ILE A 188 17.37 -0.01 9.18
N ARG A 189 17.75 1.02 8.43
CA ARG A 189 18.77 2.00 8.87
C ARG A 189 18.35 2.71 10.13
N GLU A 190 17.18 3.35 10.10
CA GLU A 190 16.68 4.17 11.20
C GLU A 190 16.48 3.36 12.47
N GLU A 191 15.92 2.15 12.36
CA GLU A 191 15.68 1.29 13.52
C GLU A 191 16.97 0.69 14.09
N VAL A 192 17.96 0.36 13.24
CA VAL A 192 19.29 -0.07 13.71
C VAL A 192 20.01 1.07 14.42
N ASP A 193 20.00 2.27 13.85
CA ASP A 193 20.64 3.44 14.46
C ASP A 193 19.94 3.80 15.79
N SER A 194 18.61 3.74 15.84
CA SER A 194 17.82 3.91 17.06
C SER A 194 18.16 2.86 18.12
N PHE A 195 18.29 1.60 17.71
CA PHE A 195 18.70 0.50 18.60
C PHE A 195 20.11 0.74 19.17
N LEU A 196 21.07 1.11 18.32
CA LEU A 196 22.45 1.40 18.73
C LEU A 196 22.51 2.56 19.73
N ARG A 197 21.78 3.65 19.50
CA ARG A 197 21.71 4.78 20.45
C ARG A 197 21.15 4.38 21.82
N ARG A 198 20.19 3.45 21.87
CA ARG A 198 19.62 2.96 23.14
C ARG A 198 20.61 2.17 23.99
N ILE A 199 21.66 1.61 23.38
CA ILE A 199 22.75 0.92 24.07
C ILE A 199 24.02 1.78 24.18
N ASP A 200 23.84 3.11 24.16
CA ASP A 200 24.91 4.12 24.27
C ASP A 200 25.99 4.06 23.16
N PHE A 201 25.64 3.56 21.97
CA PHE A 201 26.52 3.67 20.81
C PHE A 201 26.60 5.12 20.30
N CYS A 202 27.81 5.66 20.16
CA CYS A 202 28.04 7.03 19.72
C CYS A 202 28.36 7.08 18.22
N HIS A 203 27.40 7.47 17.38
CA HIS A 203 27.59 7.52 15.92
C HIS A 203 28.68 8.51 15.47
N ASP A 204 28.90 9.58 16.24
CA ASP A 204 29.90 10.61 15.93
C ASP A 204 31.31 10.27 16.45
N ALA A 205 31.51 9.06 17.00
CA ALA A 205 32.81 8.62 17.50
C ALA A 205 33.85 8.47 16.38
N VAL A 206 33.43 8.24 15.14
CA VAL A 206 34.29 8.09 13.97
C VAL A 206 34.02 9.24 13.00
N PRO A 207 35.01 10.09 12.68
CA PRO A 207 34.82 11.15 11.69
C PRO A 207 34.68 10.55 10.29
N THR A 208 33.96 11.22 9.39
CA THR A 208 33.74 10.73 8.01
C THR A 208 35.03 10.52 7.22
N ASN A 209 36.11 11.24 7.56
CA ASN A 209 37.44 11.12 6.99
C ASN A 209 38.43 10.45 7.97
N TYR A 210 38.00 9.40 8.69
CA TYR A 210 38.82 8.72 9.71
C TYR A 210 40.16 8.14 9.22
N ILE A 211 40.38 8.04 7.91
CA ILE A 211 41.69 7.67 7.35
C ILE A 211 42.70 8.80 7.52
N GLU A 212 42.25 10.06 7.43
CA GLU A 212 43.10 11.26 7.45
C GLU A 212 43.08 11.96 8.82
N LYS A 213 41.94 11.94 9.51
CA LYS A 213 41.74 12.60 10.82
C LYS A 213 41.50 11.55 11.90
N GLN A 214 42.36 11.56 12.92
CA GLN A 214 42.17 10.74 14.11
C GLN A 214 40.85 11.11 14.83
N PRO A 215 40.08 10.11 15.32
CA PRO A 215 38.96 10.36 16.22
C PRO A 215 39.35 11.17 17.46
N GLU A 216 38.47 12.06 17.91
CA GLU A 216 38.70 12.89 19.11
C GLU A 216 38.71 12.06 20.40
N ASP A 217 37.97 10.95 20.42
CA ASP A 217 37.83 10.06 21.57
C ASP A 217 37.98 8.59 21.17
N MET A 218 39.23 8.10 21.20
CA MET A 218 39.54 6.69 20.93
C MET A 218 38.94 5.73 21.98
N ALA A 219 38.59 6.21 23.18
CA ALA A 219 37.91 5.36 24.17
C ALA A 219 36.46 5.08 23.73
N ARG A 220 35.76 6.08 23.19
CA ARG A 220 34.42 5.87 22.58
C ARG A 220 34.46 4.91 21.40
N VAL A 221 35.47 4.99 20.53
CA VAL A 221 35.64 4.04 19.40
C VAL A 221 35.76 2.61 19.92
N ARG A 222 36.59 2.38 20.94
CA ARG A 222 36.74 1.05 21.57
C ARG A 222 35.46 0.58 22.26
N ASN A 223 34.73 1.48 22.92
CA ASN A 223 33.45 1.16 23.53
C ASN A 223 32.41 0.74 22.47
N ASN A 224 32.27 1.53 21.40
CA ASN A 224 31.43 1.19 20.26
C ASN A 224 31.78 -0.17 19.66
N LEU A 225 33.07 -0.47 19.48
CA LEU A 225 33.51 -1.77 18.97
C LEU A 225 33.07 -2.89 19.90
N SER A 226 33.28 -2.74 21.21
CA SER A 226 32.86 -3.73 22.19
C SER A 226 31.34 -3.99 22.15
N LEU A 227 30.53 -2.96 21.98
CA LEU A 227 29.06 -3.11 21.84
C LEU A 227 28.69 -3.90 20.58
N VAL A 228 29.31 -3.59 19.44
CA VAL A 228 29.04 -4.27 18.17
C VAL A 228 29.54 -5.72 18.20
N GLU A 229 30.72 -5.98 18.75
CA GLU A 229 31.23 -7.34 18.95
C GLU A 229 30.30 -8.16 19.86
N GLN A 230 29.75 -7.56 20.92
CA GLN A 230 28.77 -8.22 21.78
C GLN A 230 27.48 -8.58 21.01
N ILE A 231 26.98 -7.68 20.16
CA ILE A 231 25.84 -7.95 19.25
C ILE A 231 26.15 -9.12 18.32
N MET A 232 27.27 -9.06 17.61
CA MET A 232 27.68 -10.05 16.62
C MET A 232 27.89 -11.43 17.26
N ASN A 233 28.58 -11.49 18.40
CA ASN A 233 28.80 -12.72 19.15
C ASN A 233 27.48 -13.32 19.67
N SER A 234 26.58 -12.48 20.19
CA SER A 234 25.26 -12.93 20.66
C SER A 234 24.42 -13.50 19.51
N PHE A 235 24.45 -12.87 18.34
CA PHE A 235 23.77 -13.38 17.15
C PHE A 235 24.36 -14.70 16.66
N ASN A 236 25.69 -14.80 16.57
CA ASN A 236 26.38 -16.02 16.15
C ASN A 236 26.09 -17.19 17.10
N ALA A 237 26.09 -16.94 18.41
CA ALA A 237 25.72 -17.94 19.42
C ALA A 237 24.28 -18.42 19.24
N MET A 238 23.34 -17.50 18.95
CA MET A 238 21.94 -17.82 18.68
C MET A 238 21.78 -18.67 17.41
N GLN A 239 22.51 -18.35 16.34
CA GLN A 239 22.49 -19.16 15.11
C GLN A 239 23.06 -20.56 15.36
N LEU A 240 24.15 -20.68 16.11
CA LEU A 240 24.73 -21.96 16.45
C LEU A 240 23.76 -22.82 17.28
N GLN A 241 23.08 -22.23 18.26
CA GLN A 241 22.06 -22.92 19.05
C GLN A 241 20.89 -23.42 18.19
N ARG A 242 20.45 -22.64 17.19
CA ARG A 242 19.40 -23.07 16.25
C ARG A 242 19.81 -24.30 15.43
N ARG A 243 21.06 -24.35 14.96
CA ARG A 243 21.60 -25.51 14.22
C ARG A 243 21.66 -26.77 15.09
N GLN A 244 22.01 -26.62 16.37
CA GLN A 244 22.15 -27.76 17.28
C GLN A 244 20.83 -28.32 17.80
N ARG A 245 19.79 -27.50 17.97
CA ARG A 245 18.58 -27.89 18.73
C ARG A 245 17.40 -28.41 17.92
N GLY A 246 17.47 -28.51 16.59
CA GLY A 246 16.44 -29.22 15.81
C GLY A 246 15.00 -28.94 16.25
N TYR A 247 14.62 -27.67 16.35
CA TYR A 247 13.26 -27.16 16.57
C TYR A 247 12.51 -27.62 17.86
N THR A 248 12.57 -26.79 18.91
CA THR A 248 11.44 -26.34 19.76
C THR A 248 12.00 -25.38 20.81
N LEU A 249 11.58 -24.12 20.77
CA LEU A 249 12.06 -23.07 21.69
C LEU A 249 10.97 -22.80 22.74
N ASP A 250 11.03 -23.50 23.87
CA ASP A 250 10.36 -23.03 25.09
C ASP A 250 11.34 -22.07 25.79
N THR A 251 10.92 -20.81 25.92
CA THR A 251 11.80 -19.67 26.24
C THR A 251 11.66 -19.25 27.71
N SER A 252 11.14 -20.12 28.56
CA SER A 252 10.58 -19.72 29.85
C SER A 252 11.57 -19.64 31.02
N LEU A 253 12.85 -19.99 30.87
CA LEU A 253 13.80 -20.02 31.99
C LEU A 253 15.24 -19.61 31.59
N VAL A 254 15.53 -18.31 31.55
CA VAL A 254 16.93 -17.83 31.57
C VAL A 254 17.06 -16.57 32.45
N ASP A 255 18.08 -16.63 33.31
CA ASP A 255 18.54 -15.66 34.31
C ASP A 255 18.82 -14.27 33.70
N HIS A 256 18.71 -13.19 34.49
CA HIS A 256 18.65 -11.80 34.01
C HIS A 256 20.00 -11.08 34.00
N SER A 257 20.99 -11.57 33.25
CA SER A 257 22.27 -10.85 33.11
C SER A 257 22.19 -9.72 32.07
N ASP A 258 23.00 -8.66 32.22
CA ASP A 258 23.02 -7.54 31.25
C ASP A 258 23.35 -7.97 29.80
N LYS A 259 24.01 -9.11 29.61
CA LYS A 259 24.25 -9.70 28.27
C LYS A 259 22.97 -10.22 27.63
N ASP A 260 22.02 -10.70 28.43
CA ASP A 260 20.72 -11.15 27.96
C ASP A 260 19.91 -9.97 27.41
N ASN A 261 20.14 -8.75 27.90
CA ASN A 261 19.47 -7.54 27.41
C ASN A 261 19.84 -7.20 25.96
N ILE A 262 21.13 -7.23 25.59
CA ILE A 262 21.57 -6.93 24.21
C ILE A 262 21.08 -8.01 23.24
N ALA A 263 21.30 -9.28 23.57
CA ALA A 263 20.89 -10.40 22.72
C ALA A 263 19.36 -10.42 22.51
N SER A 264 18.59 -10.17 23.56
CA SER A 264 17.13 -10.02 23.49
C SER A 264 16.74 -8.80 22.65
N GLY A 265 17.41 -7.67 22.83
CA GLY A 265 17.17 -6.45 22.06
C GLY A 265 17.36 -6.63 20.56
N VAL A 266 18.41 -7.34 20.13
CA VAL A 266 18.65 -7.67 18.71
C VAL A 266 17.55 -8.59 18.17
N LYS A 267 17.12 -9.60 18.94
CA LYS A 267 16.00 -10.47 18.55
C LYS A 267 14.70 -9.67 18.35
N MET A 268 14.42 -8.75 19.27
CA MET A 268 13.24 -7.88 19.19
C MET A 268 13.32 -6.97 17.97
N LEU A 269 14.46 -6.31 17.73
CA LEU A 269 14.69 -5.47 16.56
C LEU A 269 14.43 -6.23 15.24
N ILE A 270 15.02 -7.43 15.11
CA ILE A 270 14.83 -8.28 13.93
C ILE A 270 13.35 -8.62 13.75
N LYS A 271 12.68 -9.04 14.84
CA LYS A 271 11.26 -9.41 14.78
C LYS A 271 10.39 -8.22 14.36
N GLU A 272 10.54 -7.07 15.00
CA GLU A 272 9.77 -5.86 14.70
C GLU A 272 9.94 -5.41 13.24
N LEU A 273 11.17 -5.43 12.73
CA LEU A 273 11.45 -5.09 11.34
C LEU A 273 10.81 -6.09 10.37
N ARG A 274 10.90 -7.40 10.66
CA ARG A 274 10.25 -8.43 9.85
C ARG A 274 8.74 -8.28 9.81
N ASP A 275 8.12 -8.08 10.98
CA ASP A 275 6.67 -7.94 11.14
C ASP A 275 6.14 -6.69 10.41
N ARG A 276 6.98 -5.67 10.21
CA ARG A 276 6.63 -4.46 9.43
C ARG A 276 6.90 -4.62 7.92
N ILE A 277 8.02 -5.23 7.55
CA ILE A 277 8.48 -5.26 6.15
C ILE A 277 7.78 -6.36 5.34
N TYR A 278 7.70 -7.59 5.87
CA TYR A 278 7.17 -8.71 5.10
C TYR A 278 5.72 -8.55 4.66
N PRO A 279 4.78 -7.98 5.45
CA PRO A 279 3.43 -7.75 4.98
C PRO A 279 3.35 -6.83 3.75
N VAL A 280 4.23 -5.83 3.66
CA VAL A 280 4.31 -4.93 2.50
C VAL A 280 4.87 -5.67 1.28
N LEU A 281 5.91 -6.49 1.48
CA LEU A 281 6.46 -7.34 0.43
C LEU A 281 5.45 -8.40 -0.06
N ASP A 282 4.65 -8.96 0.84
CA ASP A 282 3.59 -9.92 0.50
C ASP A 282 2.49 -9.23 -0.32
N GLY A 283 2.13 -7.99 0.00
CA GLY A 283 1.24 -7.17 -0.81
C GLY A 283 1.79 -6.88 -2.22
N TYR A 284 3.09 -6.60 -2.32
CA TYR A 284 3.79 -6.44 -3.60
C TYR A 284 3.77 -7.74 -4.41
N VAL A 285 4.14 -8.88 -3.79
CA VAL A 285 4.13 -10.21 -4.44
C VAL A 285 2.73 -10.57 -4.92
N GLY A 286 1.71 -10.35 -4.09
CA GLY A 286 0.31 -10.59 -4.48
C GLY A 286 -0.10 -9.76 -5.70
N SER A 287 0.28 -8.48 -5.73
CA SER A 287 0.02 -7.60 -6.88
C SER A 287 0.75 -8.06 -8.14
N CYS A 288 2.02 -8.44 -8.04
CA CYS A 288 2.78 -9.01 -9.15
C CYS A 288 2.13 -10.29 -9.69
N LYS A 289 1.69 -11.19 -8.81
CA LYS A 289 0.98 -12.42 -9.20
C LYS A 289 -0.31 -12.10 -9.94
N CYS A 290 -1.14 -11.17 -9.45
CA CYS A 290 -2.35 -10.73 -10.16
C CYS A 290 -2.06 -10.21 -11.57
N ILE A 291 -0.99 -9.42 -11.75
CA ILE A 291 -0.55 -8.94 -13.08
C ILE A 291 -0.15 -10.11 -13.99
N LEU A 292 0.60 -11.06 -13.44
CA LEU A 292 1.05 -12.23 -14.20
C LEU A 292 -0.13 -13.13 -14.60
N TYR A 293 -1.10 -13.37 -13.71
CA TYR A 293 -2.32 -14.12 -14.01
C TYR A 293 -3.17 -13.45 -15.08
N ASP A 294 -3.31 -12.13 -15.01
CA ASP A 294 -3.99 -11.34 -16.02
C ASP A 294 -3.31 -11.44 -17.39
N HIS A 295 -1.97 -11.42 -17.42
CA HIS A 295 -1.18 -11.57 -18.64
C HIS A 295 -1.38 -12.93 -19.31
N VAL A 296 -1.50 -14.01 -18.54
CA VAL A 296 -1.79 -15.35 -19.08
C VAL A 296 -3.29 -15.64 -19.26
N ASN A 297 -4.15 -14.65 -19.02
CA ASN A 297 -5.61 -14.74 -19.13
C ASN A 297 -6.20 -15.90 -18.31
N VAL A 298 -5.72 -16.09 -17.08
CA VAL A 298 -6.29 -17.08 -16.16
C VAL A 298 -7.18 -16.39 -15.15
N ASP A 299 -8.45 -16.80 -15.15
CA ASP A 299 -9.52 -16.21 -14.36
C ASP A 299 -9.41 -16.46 -12.84
N GLU A 300 -8.68 -17.51 -12.45
CA GLU A 300 -8.52 -17.95 -11.06
C GLU A 300 -7.07 -17.79 -10.60
N CYS A 301 -6.82 -16.74 -9.81
CA CYS A 301 -5.48 -16.38 -9.31
C CYS A 301 -4.96 -17.33 -8.21
N GLU A 302 -5.77 -18.24 -7.66
CA GLU A 302 -5.42 -18.91 -6.40
C GLU A 302 -4.72 -20.27 -6.55
N HIS A 303 -4.61 -20.83 -7.76
CA HIS A 303 -4.22 -22.24 -7.91
C HIS A 303 -3.00 -22.50 -8.80
N LEU A 304 -2.50 -21.48 -9.51
CA LEU A 304 -1.35 -21.65 -10.40
C LEU A 304 -0.04 -21.33 -9.67
N SER A 305 0.85 -22.32 -9.63
CA SER A 305 2.20 -22.12 -9.14
C SER A 305 2.99 -21.18 -10.06
N MET A 306 4.00 -20.50 -9.51
CA MET A 306 4.85 -19.60 -10.28
C MET A 306 5.58 -20.31 -11.42
N GLU A 307 5.90 -21.59 -11.25
CA GLU A 307 6.50 -22.45 -12.29
C GLU A 307 5.54 -22.59 -13.46
N LYS A 308 4.25 -22.86 -13.20
CA LYS A 308 3.26 -23.00 -14.26
C LYS A 308 3.00 -21.70 -15.01
N ILE A 309 2.96 -20.57 -14.29
CA ILE A 309 2.87 -19.24 -14.91
C ILE A 309 4.06 -18.97 -15.82
N THR A 310 5.28 -19.29 -15.34
CA THR A 310 6.51 -19.13 -16.12
C THR A 310 6.44 -19.96 -17.39
N GLU A 311 6.04 -21.24 -17.29
CA GLU A 311 5.87 -22.14 -18.43
C GLU A 311 4.89 -21.57 -19.46
N LEU A 312 3.73 -21.07 -19.02
CA LEU A 312 2.73 -20.46 -19.91
C LEU A 312 3.28 -19.24 -20.65
N ILE A 313 3.99 -18.35 -19.96
CA ILE A 313 4.60 -17.16 -20.58
C ILE A 313 5.69 -17.55 -21.59
N GLU A 314 6.51 -18.55 -21.25
CA GLU A 314 7.54 -19.07 -22.15
C GLU A 314 6.95 -19.77 -23.37
N LEU A 315 5.85 -20.52 -23.22
CA LEU A 315 5.13 -21.14 -24.33
C LEU A 315 4.58 -20.08 -25.28
N THR A 316 3.91 -19.03 -24.77
CA THR A 316 3.46 -17.90 -25.59
C THR A 316 4.64 -17.22 -26.30
N ALA A 317 5.77 -17.03 -25.62
CA ALA A 317 6.97 -16.47 -26.23
C ALA A 317 7.54 -17.36 -27.35
N LYS A 318 7.54 -18.69 -27.17
CA LYS A 318 7.97 -19.65 -28.19
C LYS A 318 7.05 -19.64 -29.41
N GLU A 319 5.74 -19.55 -29.21
CA GLU A 319 4.76 -19.43 -30.30
C GLU A 319 4.97 -18.17 -31.13
N MET A 320 5.20 -17.03 -30.48
CA MET A 320 5.50 -15.76 -31.15
C MET A 320 6.84 -15.78 -31.92
N LYS A 321 7.78 -16.67 -31.55
CA LYS A 321 9.10 -16.84 -32.20
C LYS A 321 9.13 -17.83 -33.36
N LYS A 322 8.06 -18.58 -33.64
CA LYS A 322 8.07 -19.61 -34.69
C LYS A 322 8.47 -18.99 -36.05
N LYS A 323 9.58 -19.48 -36.61
CA LYS A 323 10.38 -18.84 -37.68
C LYS A 323 9.76 -18.87 -39.08
N ASP A 324 8.71 -19.67 -39.30
CA ASP A 324 8.25 -19.99 -40.66
C ASP A 324 7.41 -18.87 -41.31
N GLU A 325 7.17 -17.77 -40.61
CA GLU A 325 6.36 -16.65 -41.10
C GLU A 325 7.13 -15.33 -40.97
N LYS A 326 7.24 -14.57 -42.06
CA LYS A 326 7.79 -13.20 -42.04
C LYS A 326 7.12 -12.31 -40.99
N ASP A 327 5.85 -12.58 -40.69
CA ASP A 327 5.06 -11.85 -39.68
C ASP A 327 5.48 -12.17 -38.23
N SER A 328 6.13 -13.30 -37.98
CA SER A 328 6.57 -13.69 -36.63
C SER A 328 7.65 -12.77 -36.08
N ALA A 329 8.60 -12.31 -36.91
CA ALA A 329 9.63 -11.38 -36.47
C ALA A 329 9.03 -10.04 -36.00
N GLN A 330 8.02 -9.54 -36.72
CA GLN A 330 7.32 -8.32 -36.34
C GLN A 330 6.46 -8.50 -35.09
N ARG A 331 5.76 -9.63 -34.95
CA ARG A 331 5.00 -9.98 -33.73
C ARG A 331 5.92 -10.07 -32.51
N TRP A 332 7.05 -10.77 -32.62
CA TRP A 332 8.04 -10.86 -31.54
C TRP A 332 8.58 -9.49 -31.16
N THR A 333 8.95 -8.65 -32.12
CA THR A 333 9.48 -7.30 -31.85
C THR A 333 8.51 -6.45 -31.02
N ARG A 334 7.20 -6.64 -31.23
CA ARG A 334 6.15 -5.97 -30.43
C ARG A 334 5.95 -6.61 -29.04
N TYR A 335 6.07 -7.93 -28.94
CA TYR A 335 5.81 -8.69 -27.71
C TYR A 335 7.01 -8.75 -26.74
N GLU A 336 8.23 -8.72 -27.25
CA GLU A 336 9.48 -8.87 -26.49
C GLU A 336 9.59 -7.91 -25.29
N PRO A 337 9.26 -6.61 -25.40
CA PRO A 337 9.28 -5.71 -24.25
C PRO A 337 8.31 -6.14 -23.14
N GLN A 338 7.14 -6.68 -23.49
CA GLN A 338 6.17 -7.17 -22.53
C GLN A 338 6.64 -8.47 -21.87
N TYR A 339 7.19 -9.41 -22.66
CA TYR A 339 7.81 -10.63 -22.14
C TYR A 339 8.91 -10.31 -21.12
N ASN A 340 9.84 -9.41 -21.44
CA ASN A 340 10.93 -9.02 -20.55
C ASN A 340 10.41 -8.40 -19.24
N LYS A 341 9.35 -7.59 -19.29
CA LYS A 341 8.69 -7.06 -18.10
C LYS A 341 8.11 -8.17 -17.22
N MET A 342 7.42 -9.14 -17.82
CA MET A 342 6.84 -10.27 -17.07
C MET A 342 7.93 -11.14 -16.43
N MET A 343 9.01 -11.44 -17.16
CA MET A 343 10.13 -12.20 -16.61
C MET A 343 10.83 -11.49 -15.46
N LYS A 344 10.93 -10.14 -15.51
CA LYS A 344 11.43 -9.34 -14.39
C LYS A 344 10.52 -9.48 -13.16
N LEU A 345 9.19 -9.39 -13.32
CA LEU A 345 8.25 -9.58 -12.21
C LEU A 345 8.35 -10.99 -11.60
N ILE A 346 8.49 -12.04 -12.42
CA ILE A 346 8.70 -13.41 -11.94
C ILE A 346 9.99 -13.50 -11.10
N SER A 347 11.07 -12.90 -11.59
CA SER A 347 12.34 -12.84 -10.86
C SER A 347 12.18 -12.14 -9.52
N ASP A 348 11.47 -11.00 -9.49
CA ASP A 348 11.21 -10.24 -8.27
C ASP A 348 10.39 -11.04 -7.25
N VAL A 349 9.34 -11.73 -7.69
CA VAL A 349 8.52 -12.62 -6.84
C VAL A 349 9.37 -13.73 -6.24
N ARG A 350 10.15 -14.43 -7.07
CA ARG A 350 11.04 -15.51 -6.62
C ARG A 350 12.10 -15.02 -5.64
N TYR A 351 12.66 -13.84 -5.88
CA TYR A 351 13.64 -13.22 -4.99
C TYR A 351 13.05 -13.02 -3.58
N ILE A 352 11.85 -12.44 -3.48
CA ILE A 352 11.19 -12.18 -2.20
C ILE A 352 10.77 -13.48 -1.51
N GLU A 353 10.19 -14.43 -2.24
CA GLU A 353 9.82 -15.74 -1.69
C GLU A 353 11.04 -16.47 -1.14
N ARG A 354 12.16 -16.40 -1.87
CA ARG A 354 13.41 -17.00 -1.42
C ARG A 354 14.03 -16.26 -0.23
N MET A 355 13.90 -14.94 -0.18
CA MET A 355 14.30 -14.13 0.97
C MET A 355 13.56 -14.54 2.24
N LYS A 356 12.24 -14.83 2.16
CA LYS A 356 11.45 -15.39 3.28
C LYS A 356 11.88 -16.80 3.64
N LEU A 357 12.12 -17.65 2.65
CA LEU A 357 12.55 -19.03 2.89
C LEU A 357 13.91 -19.10 3.62
N LEU A 358 14.86 -18.23 3.28
CA LEU A 358 16.16 -18.13 3.96
C LEU A 358 16.06 -17.60 5.39
N GLU A 359 15.07 -16.75 5.64
CA GLU A 359 14.77 -16.22 6.97
C GLU A 359 14.24 -17.32 7.91
N GLU A 360 13.47 -18.27 7.36
CA GLU A 360 12.98 -19.46 8.07
C GLU A 360 14.02 -20.57 8.15
N ASN A 361 14.86 -20.71 7.11
CA ASN A 361 15.83 -21.79 6.95
C ASN A 361 17.25 -21.25 6.71
N PRO A 362 17.92 -20.70 7.73
CA PRO A 362 19.26 -20.09 7.63
C PRO A 362 20.38 -21.12 7.38
N GLU A 363 20.06 -22.40 7.14
CA GLU A 363 21.04 -23.41 6.69
C GLU A 363 21.12 -23.51 5.17
N LYS A 364 20.10 -23.04 4.44
CA LYS A 364 20.05 -23.08 2.96
C LYS A 364 20.81 -21.91 2.30
N VAL A 365 21.81 -21.35 3.00
CA VAL A 365 22.51 -20.07 2.67
C VAL A 365 23.52 -20.22 1.52
N HIS A 366 23.52 -21.34 0.79
CA HIS A 366 24.40 -21.51 -0.36
C HIS A 366 24.08 -20.58 -1.55
N GLU A 367 22.96 -19.86 -1.50
CA GLU A 367 22.62 -18.83 -2.47
C GLU A 367 23.23 -17.48 -2.09
N LYS A 368 24.33 -17.14 -2.76
CA LYS A 368 25.13 -15.94 -2.47
C LYS A 368 24.43 -14.62 -2.76
N ASP A 369 23.39 -14.63 -3.61
CA ASP A 369 22.81 -13.41 -4.19
C ASP A 369 21.55 -12.91 -3.47
N ILE A 370 21.05 -13.65 -2.47
CA ILE A 370 19.79 -13.33 -1.79
C ILE A 370 20.06 -13.15 -0.30
N VAL A 371 19.76 -11.94 0.20
CA VAL A 371 20.02 -11.57 1.59
C VAL A 371 18.69 -11.38 2.32
N PRO A 372 18.38 -12.19 3.35
CA PRO A 372 17.17 -12.02 4.15
C PRO A 372 17.19 -10.72 4.97
N ILE A 373 16.04 -10.33 5.53
CA ILE A 373 15.91 -9.13 6.38
C ILE A 373 16.92 -9.18 7.52
N THR A 374 17.01 -10.32 8.19
CA THR A 374 18.01 -10.56 9.24
C THR A 374 19.43 -10.37 8.71
N GLY A 375 19.73 -10.86 7.51
CA GLY A 375 21.03 -10.68 6.86
C GLY A 375 21.36 -9.20 6.64
N LEU A 376 20.41 -8.40 6.14
CA LEU A 376 20.60 -6.97 5.91
C LEU A 376 20.86 -6.18 7.19
N ILE A 377 20.17 -6.54 8.28
CA ILE A 377 20.39 -5.97 9.62
C ILE A 377 21.80 -6.32 10.09
N MET A 378 22.18 -7.61 10.04
CA MET A 378 23.49 -8.06 10.50
C MET A 378 24.65 -7.51 9.65
N SER A 379 24.47 -7.37 8.34
CA SER A 379 25.43 -6.69 7.45
C SER A 379 25.63 -5.22 7.81
N ARG A 380 24.70 -4.60 8.54
CA ARG A 380 24.87 -3.24 9.05
C ARG A 380 25.78 -3.22 10.27
N PHE A 381 25.56 -4.11 11.24
CA PHE A 381 26.46 -4.28 12.38
C PHE A 381 27.87 -4.66 11.95
N ALA A 382 28.02 -5.61 11.03
CA ALA A 382 29.33 -6.00 10.51
C ALA A 382 30.08 -4.85 9.81
N ARG A 383 29.35 -3.92 9.17
CA ARG A 383 29.98 -2.72 8.58
C ARG A 383 30.51 -1.76 9.66
N PHE A 384 29.74 -1.55 10.74
CA PHE A 384 30.24 -0.78 11.88
C PHE A 384 31.44 -1.46 12.54
N GLU A 385 31.40 -2.78 12.72
CA GLU A 385 32.53 -3.54 13.26
C GLU A 385 33.80 -3.33 12.43
N ASN A 386 33.73 -3.53 11.12
CA ASN A 386 34.87 -3.36 10.21
C ASN A 386 35.39 -1.91 10.21
N GLU A 387 34.50 -0.92 10.21
CA GLU A 387 34.88 0.50 10.29
C GLU A 387 35.63 0.80 11.58
N LEU A 388 35.09 0.38 12.73
CA LEU A 388 35.70 0.60 14.04
C LEU A 388 37.03 -0.14 14.20
N GLN A 389 37.13 -1.38 13.71
CA GLN A 389 38.39 -2.14 13.67
C GLN A 389 39.43 -1.42 12.82
N THR A 390 39.06 -0.94 11.62
CA THR A 390 39.95 -0.19 10.74
C THR A 390 40.50 1.06 11.44
N VAL A 391 39.63 1.81 12.14
CA VAL A 391 40.04 3.00 12.90
C VAL A 391 41.05 2.65 14.00
N ILE A 392 40.81 1.56 14.74
CA ILE A 392 41.71 1.11 15.81
C ILE A 392 43.04 0.60 15.24
N GLU A 393 43.04 -0.08 14.10
CA GLU A 393 44.26 -0.53 13.43
C GLU A 393 45.14 0.65 12.98
N VAL A 394 44.52 1.68 12.39
CA VAL A 394 45.21 2.87 11.88
C VAL A 394 45.75 3.74 13.01
N TRP A 395 44.96 4.00 14.06
CA TRP A 395 45.30 4.99 15.09
C TRP A 395 45.68 4.41 16.46
N GLY A 396 45.35 3.15 16.74
CA GLY A 396 45.50 2.53 18.06
C GLY A 396 46.95 2.26 18.47
N ARG A 397 47.87 2.14 17.50
CA ARG A 397 49.31 1.88 17.76
C ARG A 397 50.04 3.08 18.36
N ASN A 398 49.51 4.30 18.19
CA ASN A 398 50.15 5.53 18.69
C ASN A 398 49.85 5.81 20.16
N THR A 399 49.00 5.00 20.80
CA THR A 399 48.63 5.14 22.22
C THR A 399 49.42 4.23 23.16
N THR A 400 50.56 3.66 22.74
CA THR A 400 51.47 3.01 23.68
C THR A 400 51.75 4.02 24.79
N PRO A 401 51.41 3.70 26.06
CA PRO A 401 51.70 4.59 27.16
C PRO A 401 53.19 4.85 27.07
N THR A 402 53.57 6.10 26.82
CA THR A 402 54.95 6.55 26.95
C THR A 402 55.42 5.99 28.27
N GLU A 403 56.27 4.95 28.22
CA GLU A 403 56.90 4.39 29.40
C GLU A 403 57.41 5.59 30.17
N ALA A 404 56.87 5.76 31.39
CA ALA A 404 57.36 6.75 32.30
C ALA A 404 58.87 6.58 32.33
N GLN A 405 59.59 7.51 31.71
CA GLN A 405 61.04 7.48 31.75
C GLN A 405 61.40 7.41 33.24
N PRO A 406 62.15 6.40 33.68
CA PRO A 406 62.55 6.31 35.07
C PRO A 406 63.28 7.61 35.39
N ASN A 407 62.74 8.35 36.37
CA ASN A 407 63.29 9.55 36.97
C ASN A 407 64.80 9.63 36.75
N GLN A 408 65.25 10.45 35.80
CA GLN A 408 66.63 10.88 35.77
C GLN A 408 66.84 11.71 37.04
N THR A 409 67.58 11.11 37.97
CA THR A 409 68.15 11.68 39.18
C THR A 409 68.63 13.11 38.93
N LEU A 410 68.05 14.05 39.68
CA LEU A 410 68.54 15.43 39.81
C LEU A 410 70.04 15.43 40.17
N PRO A 411 70.89 16.21 39.48
CA PRO A 411 72.27 16.41 39.91
C PRO A 411 72.30 17.18 41.23
N GLN A 412 72.99 16.60 42.22
CA GLN A 412 73.31 17.25 43.49
C GLN A 412 74.25 18.44 43.24
N ASN A 413 73.84 19.63 43.67
CA ASN A 413 74.71 20.81 43.74
C ASN A 413 75.80 20.61 44.81
N PRO A 414 77.09 20.85 44.51
CA PRO A 414 78.10 20.94 45.55
C PRO A 414 78.06 22.30 46.22
N VAL A 415 78.06 22.24 47.54
CA VAL A 415 78.29 23.31 48.50
C VAL A 415 79.52 24.14 48.12
N SER A 416 79.35 25.44 47.93
CA SER A 416 80.43 26.43 47.97
C SER A 416 80.32 27.24 49.24
N THR A 417 81.19 26.93 50.20
CA THR A 417 81.50 27.79 51.34
C THR A 417 82.95 28.22 51.15
N GLN A 418 83.20 29.51 50.91
CA GLN A 418 84.15 30.31 51.68
C GLN A 418 84.18 31.76 51.17
N LEU A 419 83.82 32.63 52.11
CA LEU A 419 84.23 34.02 52.23
C LEU A 419 85.38 34.03 53.27
N PRO A 420 86.09 35.17 53.37
CA PRO A 420 87.34 35.52 52.69
C PRO A 420 88.56 34.65 53.05
#